data_AF-C8CG56-F1
#
_entry.id   AF-C8CG56-F1
#
_cell.length_a   1.000
_cell.length_b   1.000
_cell.length_c   1.000
_cell.angle_alpha   90.00
_cell.angle_beta   90.00
_cell.angle_gamma   90.00
#
_symmetry.space_group_name_H-M   'P 1'
#
loop_
_entity.id
_entity.type
_entity.pdbx_description
1 polymer ?
#
loop_
_entity_poly.entity_id
_entity_poly.type
_entity_poly.pdbx_seq_one_letter_code
_entity_poly.pdbx_strand_id
1 'polypeptide(L)'
;NAITITATCPVGLIGDDIQTVAKEMTEELGISVVAFNCEGYKGVSQSAGHHIANNGFFKNWVGEGEATDEEIEGFTVNLLGEYNIGGDSYEIERVLEKCGINVIATFSGDGTYDAATKAH
;
A
#
# COMPACT_ATOMS: atom_id res chain seq x y z
N ASN A 1 -10.10 5.52 5.06
CA ASN A 1 -9.97 4.30 5.89
C ASN A 1 -10.10 3.08 5.00
N ALA A 2 -9.25 2.08 5.20
CA ALA A 2 -9.25 0.82 4.44
C ALA A 2 -8.92 -0.35 5.38
N ILE A 3 -9.27 -1.57 4.97
CA ILE A 3 -8.98 -2.81 5.69
C ILE A 3 -8.15 -3.73 4.78
N THR A 4 -7.14 -4.38 5.35
CA THR A 4 -6.39 -5.43 4.67
C THR A 4 -6.58 -6.77 5.38
N ILE A 5 -6.81 -7.83 4.62
CA ILE A 5 -6.86 -9.21 5.13
C ILE A 5 -5.58 -9.92 4.70
N THR A 6 -4.76 -10.37 5.64
CA THR A 6 -3.48 -11.05 5.35
C THR A 6 -3.57 -12.54 5.68
N ALA A 7 -3.54 -13.38 4.64
CA ALA A 7 -3.68 -14.81 4.81
C ALA A 7 -2.47 -15.42 5.55
N THR A 8 -2.74 -16.38 6.43
CA THR A 8 -1.75 -17.26 7.05
C THR A 8 -1.91 -18.69 6.52
N CYS A 9 -0.96 -19.59 6.82
CA CYS A 9 -0.93 -20.94 6.25
C CYS A 9 -2.28 -21.69 6.30
N PRO A 10 -3.05 -21.69 7.40
CA PRO A 10 -4.29 -22.45 7.47
C PRO A 10 -5.37 -21.95 6.49
N VAL A 11 -5.44 -20.64 6.21
CA VAL A 11 -6.47 -20.03 5.34
C VAL A 11 -6.52 -20.72 3.99
N GLY A 12 -5.36 -20.82 3.33
CA GLY A 12 -5.25 -21.49 2.03
C GLY A 12 -5.39 -23.02 2.11
N LEU A 13 -5.00 -23.64 3.23
CA LEU A 13 -5.07 -25.10 3.42
C LEU A 13 -6.50 -25.60 3.65
N ILE A 14 -7.34 -24.82 4.32
CA ILE A 14 -8.74 -25.18 4.58
C ILE A 14 -9.69 -24.69 3.48
N GLY A 15 -9.20 -23.84 2.57
CA GLY A 15 -9.93 -23.38 1.39
C GLY A 15 -10.84 -22.18 1.65
N ASP A 16 -10.48 -21.31 2.60
CA ASP A 16 -11.23 -20.08 2.85
C ASP A 16 -11.11 -19.12 1.65
N ASP A 17 -12.25 -18.68 1.11
CA ASP A 17 -12.31 -17.70 0.02
C ASP A 17 -12.35 -16.26 0.56
N ILE A 18 -11.18 -15.78 1.00
CA ILE A 18 -11.05 -14.41 1.54
C ILE A 18 -11.20 -13.32 0.48
N GLN A 19 -11.13 -13.64 -0.81
CA GLN A 19 -11.31 -12.67 -1.89
C GLN A 19 -12.78 -12.31 -2.05
N THR A 20 -13.66 -13.31 -2.03
CA THR A 20 -15.11 -13.09 -2.04
C THR A 20 -15.56 -12.32 -0.82
N VAL A 21 -15.07 -12.69 0.38
CA VAL A 21 -15.38 -11.96 1.62
C VAL A 21 -14.92 -10.50 1.55
N ALA A 22 -13.70 -10.24 1.07
CA ALA A 22 -13.20 -8.86 0.94
C ALA A 22 -14.09 -8.01 0.01
N LYS A 23 -14.58 -8.58 -1.08
CA LYS A 23 -15.50 -7.91 -1.99
C LYS A 23 -16.83 -7.59 -1.31
N GLU A 24 -17.46 -8.58 -0.68
CA GLU A 24 -18.73 -8.40 0.03
C GLU A 24 -18.61 -7.32 1.13
N MET A 25 -17.53 -7.36 1.91
CA MET A 25 -17.30 -6.37 2.95
C MET A 25 -16.97 -4.97 2.41
N THR A 26 -16.37 -4.87 1.22
CA THR A 26 -16.18 -3.58 0.55
C THR A 26 -17.55 -2.95 0.22
N GLU A 27 -18.48 -3.75 -0.30
CA GLU A 27 -19.84 -3.32 -0.61
C GLU A 27 -20.64 -2.95 0.65
N GLU A 28 -20.52 -3.76 1.71
CA GLU A 28 -21.25 -3.56 2.97
C GLU A 28 -20.75 -2.34 3.76
N LEU A 29 -19.42 -2.17 3.87
CA LEU A 29 -18.82 -1.13 4.71
C LEU A 29 -18.60 0.20 3.97
N GLY A 30 -18.61 0.19 2.64
CA GLY A 30 -18.33 1.37 1.82
C GLY A 30 -16.88 1.87 1.95
N ILE A 31 -15.94 1.01 2.34
CA ILE A 31 -14.50 1.29 2.40
C ILE A 31 -13.72 0.20 1.68
N SER A 32 -12.51 0.51 1.20
CA SER A 32 -11.66 -0.47 0.52
C SER A 32 -11.29 -1.61 1.46
N VAL A 33 -11.63 -2.85 1.11
CA VAL A 33 -11.19 -4.07 1.79
C VAL A 33 -10.40 -4.93 0.80
N VAL A 34 -9.11 -5.15 1.05
CA VAL A 34 -8.23 -5.91 0.14
C VAL A 34 -7.66 -7.15 0.83
N ALA A 35 -7.86 -8.30 0.21
CA ALA A 35 -7.31 -9.57 0.68
C ALA A 35 -6.00 -9.94 -0.03
N PHE A 36 -5.00 -10.32 0.76
CA PHE A 36 -3.69 -10.77 0.31
C PHE A 36 -3.53 -12.24 0.63
N ASN A 37 -3.46 -13.05 -0.43
CA ASN A 37 -3.16 -14.48 -0.33
C ASN A 37 -1.64 -14.68 -0.11
N CYS A 38 -1.15 -14.27 1.05
CA CYS A 38 0.25 -14.26 1.47
C CYS A 38 0.61 -15.37 2.48
N GLU A 39 -0.02 -16.54 2.36
CA GLU A 39 0.22 -17.70 3.20
C GLU A 39 1.71 -18.05 3.26
N GLY A 40 2.24 -18.36 4.45
CA GLY A 40 3.68 -18.53 4.66
C GLY A 40 4.35 -19.70 3.92
N TYR A 41 3.57 -20.65 3.39
CA TYR A 41 4.09 -21.71 2.52
C TYR A 41 4.30 -21.26 1.06
N LYS A 42 3.86 -20.05 0.70
CA LYS A 42 4.02 -19.53 -0.67
C LYS A 42 5.41 -18.94 -0.85
N GLY A 43 6.10 -19.44 -1.87
CA GLY A 43 7.47 -19.05 -2.16
C GLY A 43 8.48 -19.72 -1.23
N VAL A 44 9.64 -19.08 -1.07
CA VAL A 44 10.77 -19.62 -0.30
C VAL A 44 11.36 -18.63 0.71
N SER A 45 10.84 -17.40 0.73
CA SER A 45 11.29 -16.33 1.61
C SER A 45 10.27 -15.19 1.62
N GLN A 46 10.53 -14.16 2.43
CA GLN A 46 9.74 -12.93 2.50
C GLN A 46 9.54 -12.26 1.13
N SER A 47 10.45 -12.50 0.18
CA SER A 47 10.37 -11.94 -1.18
C SER A 47 9.07 -12.28 -1.91
N ALA A 48 8.48 -13.46 -1.68
CA ALA A 48 7.20 -13.81 -2.29
C ALA A 48 6.06 -12.94 -1.73
N GLY A 49 6.09 -12.68 -0.42
CA GLY A 49 5.17 -11.76 0.24
C GLY A 49 5.25 -10.35 -0.33
N HIS A 50 6.46 -9.83 -0.58
CA HIS A 50 6.64 -8.49 -1.19
C HIS A 50 5.96 -8.41 -2.57
N HIS A 51 6.12 -9.43 -3.40
CA HIS A 51 5.50 -9.47 -4.73
C HIS A 51 3.96 -9.54 -4.62
N ILE A 52 3.44 -10.38 -3.73
CA ILE A 52 1.98 -10.48 -3.49
C ILE A 52 1.41 -9.15 -2.99
N ALA A 53 2.09 -8.50 -2.05
CA ALA A 53 1.69 -7.21 -1.50
C ALA A 53 1.70 -6.11 -2.56
N ASN A 54 2.79 -5.97 -3.33
CA ASN A 54 2.87 -4.98 -4.41
C ASN A 54 1.77 -5.17 -5.44
N ASN A 55 1.53 -6.40 -5.90
CA ASN A 55 0.45 -6.67 -6.86
C ASN A 55 -0.92 -6.28 -6.29
N GLY A 56 -1.17 -6.54 -5.00
CA GLY A 56 -2.41 -6.16 -4.36
C GLY A 56 -2.55 -4.64 -4.19
N PHE A 57 -1.53 -3.94 -3.72
CA PHE A 57 -1.59 -2.49 -3.54
C PHE A 57 -1.72 -1.74 -4.86
N PHE A 58 -0.84 -2.00 -5.83
CA PHE A 58 -0.87 -1.29 -7.11
C PHE A 58 -2.14 -1.57 -7.92
N LYS A 59 -2.70 -2.79 -7.83
CA LYS A 59 -3.92 -3.13 -8.56
C LYS A 59 -5.19 -2.53 -7.94
N ASN A 60 -5.24 -2.44 -6.61
CA ASN A 60 -6.50 -2.11 -5.93
C ASN A 60 -6.54 -0.68 -5.37
N TRP A 61 -5.40 -0.02 -5.17
CA TRP A 61 -5.35 1.30 -4.51
C TRP A 61 -4.80 2.40 -5.40
N VAL A 62 -3.65 2.19 -6.05
CA VAL A 62 -3.01 3.24 -6.86
C VAL A 62 -3.91 3.62 -8.03
N GLY A 63 -4.26 4.92 -8.12
CA GLY A 63 -5.16 5.47 -9.13
C GLY A 63 -6.64 5.50 -8.74
N GLU A 64 -7.01 5.05 -7.53
CA GLU A 64 -8.40 5.17 -7.02
C GLU A 64 -8.73 6.58 -6.52
N GLY A 65 -7.69 7.37 -6.21
CA GLY A 65 -7.81 8.77 -5.79
C GLY A 65 -7.09 9.67 -6.78
N GLU A 66 -7.42 10.96 -6.78
CA GLU A 66 -6.75 11.96 -7.62
C GLU A 66 -6.08 13.00 -6.73
N ALA A 67 -4.83 13.33 -7.05
CA ALA A 67 -4.15 14.44 -6.42
C ALA A 67 -4.70 15.77 -6.95
N THR A 68 -4.81 16.76 -6.08
CA THR A 68 -5.14 18.14 -6.44
C THR A 68 -3.98 18.82 -7.15
N ASP A 69 -4.26 19.83 -7.96
CA ASP A 69 -3.24 20.64 -8.65
C ASP A 69 -2.22 21.25 -7.66
N GLU A 70 -2.64 21.54 -6.44
CA GLU A 70 -1.78 22.06 -5.36
C GLU A 70 -0.84 20.96 -4.81
N GLU A 71 -1.33 19.74 -4.61
CA GLU A 71 -0.52 18.60 -4.15
C GLU A 71 0.59 18.25 -5.16
N ILE A 72 0.31 18.35 -6.46
CA ILE A 72 1.28 18.04 -7.53
C ILE A 72 2.00 19.28 -8.08
N GLU A 73 1.92 20.42 -7.40
CA GLU A 73 2.62 21.63 -7.83
C GLU A 73 4.15 21.46 -7.74
N GLY A 74 4.86 21.79 -8.82
CA GLY A 74 6.32 21.77 -8.85
C GLY A 74 6.92 20.38 -9.10
N PHE A 75 8.03 20.07 -8.42
CA PHE A 75 8.68 18.77 -8.54
C PHE A 75 8.14 17.83 -7.47
N THR A 76 7.53 16.73 -7.91
CA THR A 76 6.95 15.75 -7.01
C THR A 76 7.50 14.35 -7.26
N VAL A 77 7.61 13.55 -6.20
CA VAL A 77 8.12 12.18 -6.24
C VAL A 77 7.35 11.28 -5.26
N ASN A 78 7.47 9.97 -5.46
CA ASN A 78 7.08 8.96 -4.49
C ASN A 78 8.32 8.25 -3.93
N LEU A 79 8.30 7.90 -2.65
CA LEU A 79 9.33 7.07 -2.03
C LEU A 79 8.88 5.61 -2.05
N LEU A 80 9.49 4.79 -2.92
CA LEU A 80 9.17 3.37 -3.06
C LEU A 80 10.14 2.49 -2.28
N GLY A 81 9.62 1.60 -1.42
CA GLY A 81 10.43 0.65 -0.66
C GLY A 81 11.08 1.27 0.58
N GLU A 82 10.51 2.35 1.09
CA GLU A 82 10.93 3.05 2.32
C GLU A 82 9.93 2.75 3.44
N TYR A 83 10.39 2.21 4.56
CA TYR A 83 9.53 1.70 5.65
C TYR A 83 9.62 2.55 6.92
N ASN A 84 10.29 3.70 6.85
CA ASN A 84 10.52 4.66 7.91
C ASN A 84 11.14 4.04 9.17
N ILE A 85 12.12 3.16 8.97
CA ILE A 85 12.80 2.48 10.09
C ILE A 85 13.55 3.53 10.90
N GLY A 86 13.15 3.73 12.16
CA GLY A 86 13.82 4.70 13.04
C GLY A 86 13.70 6.17 12.61
N GLY A 87 12.78 6.52 11.70
CA GLY A 87 12.63 7.88 11.19
C GLY A 87 13.34 8.16 9.86
N ASP A 88 13.83 7.14 9.15
CA ASP A 88 14.57 7.29 7.90
C ASP A 88 13.80 8.10 6.83
N SER A 89 12.48 7.88 6.67
CA SER A 89 11.70 8.61 5.65
C SER A 89 11.61 10.10 5.97
N TYR A 90 11.50 10.44 7.25
CA TYR A 90 11.45 11.84 7.70
C TYR A 90 12.71 12.61 7.35
N GLU A 91 13.88 11.99 7.47
CA GLU A 91 15.13 12.64 7.10
C GLU A 91 15.28 12.79 5.58
N ILE A 92 14.84 11.79 4.80
CA ILE A 92 14.81 11.85 3.34
C ILE A 92 13.88 12.99 2.88
N GLU A 93 12.65 13.03 3.39
CA GLU A 93 11.65 14.06 3.09
C GLU A 93 12.17 15.46 3.45
N ARG A 94 12.78 15.62 4.63
CA ARG A 94 13.40 16.90 5.07
C ARG A 94 14.52 17.37 4.14
N VAL A 95 15.22 16.46 3.45
CA VAL A 95 16.26 16.83 2.48
C VAL A 95 15.64 17.15 1.12
N LEU A 96 14.65 16.38 0.67
CA LEU A 96 13.93 16.63 -0.58
C LEU A 96 13.18 17.96 -0.55
N GLU A 97 12.53 18.28 0.56
CA GLU A 97 11.84 19.56 0.77
C GLU A 97 12.80 20.75 0.63
N LYS A 98 14.02 20.64 1.20
CA LYS A 98 15.08 21.66 1.05
C LYS A 98 15.56 21.82 -0.40
N CYS A 99 15.36 20.81 -1.23
CA CYS A 99 15.63 20.85 -2.67
C CYS A 99 14.42 21.33 -3.49
N GLY A 100 13.28 21.65 -2.85
CA GLY A 100 12.04 22.03 -3.53
C GLY A 100 11.34 20.84 -4.19
N ILE A 101 11.51 19.63 -3.66
CA ILE A 101 10.86 18.40 -4.13
C ILE A 101 9.86 17.96 -3.07
N ASN A 102 8.60 17.82 -3.46
CA ASN A 102 7.52 17.34 -2.59
C ASN A 102 7.35 15.83 -2.72
N VAL A 103 7.17 15.13 -1.60
CA VAL A 103 6.86 13.69 -1.60
C VAL A 103 5.34 13.53 -1.53
N ILE A 104 4.74 12.88 -2.53
CA ILE A 104 3.29 12.62 -2.57
C ILE A 104 2.94 11.42 -1.71
N ALA A 105 3.67 10.32 -1.89
CA ALA A 105 3.45 9.09 -1.15
C ALA A 105 4.75 8.38 -0.79
N THR A 106 4.76 7.79 0.41
CA THR A 106 5.82 6.90 0.90
C THR A 106 5.24 5.49 1.03
N PHE A 107 5.87 4.52 0.36
CA PHE A 107 5.49 3.11 0.35
C PHE A 107 6.50 2.30 1.19
N SER A 108 6.20 1.97 2.45
CA SER A 108 4.98 2.29 3.21
C SER A 108 5.23 2.92 4.58
N GLY A 109 6.44 3.38 4.86
CA GLY A 109 6.80 4.01 6.13
C GLY A 109 6.05 5.33 6.35
N ASP A 110 5.28 5.41 7.45
CA ASP A 110 4.35 6.51 7.73
C ASP A 110 3.36 6.84 6.60
N GLY A 111 3.20 5.92 5.64
CA GLY A 111 2.33 6.11 4.48
C GLY A 111 0.87 6.04 4.87
N THR A 112 0.03 6.83 4.19
CA THR A 112 -1.42 6.79 4.34
C THR A 112 -2.08 6.11 3.15
N TYR A 113 -3.26 5.54 3.37
CA TYR A 113 -4.08 5.00 2.28
C TYR A 113 -4.39 6.08 1.23
N ASP A 114 -4.75 7.29 1.67
CA ASP A 114 -5.10 8.39 0.76
C ASP A 114 -3.92 8.76 -0.16
N ALA A 115 -2.72 8.95 0.41
CA ALA A 115 -1.51 9.20 -0.36
C ALA A 115 -1.21 8.07 -1.36
N ALA A 116 -1.36 6.81 -0.92
CA ALA A 116 -1.13 5.66 -1.80
C ALA A 116 -2.11 5.63 -2.99
N THR A 117 -3.35 6.06 -2.81
CA THR A 117 -4.33 6.09 -3.91
C THR A 117 -4.03 7.15 -4.97
N LYS A 118 -3.28 8.20 -4.61
CA LYS A 118 -2.92 9.34 -5.47
C LYS A 118 -1.53 9.23 -6.10
N ALA A 119 -0.87 8.08 -5.97
CA ALA A 119 0.55 7.93 -6.29
C ALA A 119 0.87 7.68 -7.78
N HIS A 120 -0.10 7.87 -8.69
CA HIS A 120 0.03 7.64 -10.13
C HIS A 120 0.69 8.80 -10.91
#